data_AF-A0A8B6EJR1-F1
#
_entry.id   AF-A0A8B6EJR1-F1
#
_cell.length_a   1.000
_cell.length_b   1.000
_cell.length_c   1.000
_cell.angle_alpha   90.00
_cell.angle_beta   90.00
_cell.angle_gamma   90.00
#
_symmetry.space_group_name_H-M   'P 1'
#
loop_
_entity.id
_entity.type
_entity.pdbx_description
1 polymer ?
#
loop_
_entity_poly.entity_id
_entity_poly.type
_entity_poly.pdbx_seq_one_letter_code
_entity_poly.pdbx_strand_id
1 'polypeptide(L)' 'MKADMWSMGVMLYVMLFGAFPFSDSDATSMVQSQISNTLSFPENTNETLKSLISSMLEPSVEKRANASSVRLALSQF' A
#
# COMPACT_ATOMS: atom_id res chain seq x y z
N MET A 1 -11.28 9.84 -5.25
CA MET A 1 -10.03 9.60 -6.02
C MET A 1 -8.86 9.16 -5.16
N LYS A 2 -8.33 9.96 -4.21
CA LYS A 2 -7.19 9.51 -3.35
C LYS A 2 -7.57 8.38 -2.38
N ALA A 3 -8.83 8.30 -1.98
CA ALA A 3 -9.36 7.14 -1.24
C ALA A 3 -9.38 5.87 -2.12
N ASP A 4 -9.72 6.00 -3.40
CA ASP A 4 -9.72 4.87 -4.35
C ASP A 4 -8.31 4.30 -4.52
N MET A 5 -7.28 5.16 -4.56
CA MET A 5 -5.88 4.73 -4.61
C MET A 5 -5.46 3.90 -3.39
N TRP A 6 -5.99 4.22 -2.21
CA TRP A 6 -5.76 3.44 -1.00
C TRP A 6 -6.37 2.04 -1.13
N SER A 7 -7.67 1.97 -1.46
CA SER A 7 -8.35 0.69 -1.65
C SER A 7 -7.70 -0.16 -2.74
N MET A 8 -7.22 0.46 -3.83
CA MET A 8 -6.46 -0.23 -4.86
C MET A 8 -5.11 -0.75 -4.35
N GLY A 9 -4.40 0.00 -3.50
CA GLY A 9 -3.16 -0.44 -2.87
C GLY A 9 -3.38 -1.65 -1.95
N VAL A 10 -4.46 -1.64 -1.17
CA VAL A 10 -4.86 -2.77 -0.31
C VAL A 10 -5.18 -3.99 -1.17
N MET A 11 -5.99 -3.82 -2.22
CA MET A 11 -6.33 -4.92 -3.13
C MET A 11 -5.11 -5.47 -3.85
N LEU A 12 -4.19 -4.62 -4.32
CA LEU A 12 -2.94 -5.05 -4.95
C LEU A 12 -2.11 -5.90 -3.99
N TYR A 13 -1.92 -5.45 -2.75
CA TYR A 13 -1.22 -6.20 -1.73
C TYR A 13 -1.88 -7.57 -1.48
N VAL A 14 -3.22 -7.61 -1.33
CA VAL A 14 -3.97 -8.86 -1.13
C VAL A 14 -3.82 -9.81 -2.31
N MET A 15 -3.88 -9.32 -3.55
CA MET A 15 -3.72 -10.15 -4.75
C MET A 15 -2.32 -10.76 -4.86
N LEU A 16 -1.28 -10.06 -4.39
CA LEU A 16 0.10 -10.50 -4.49
C LEU A 16 0.52 -11.43 -3.34
N PHE A 17 0.02 -11.16 -2.13
CA PHE A 17 0.50 -11.83 -0.92
C PHE A 17 -0.56 -12.68 -0.22
N GLY A 18 -1.82 -12.63 -0.66
CA GLY A 18 -2.91 -13.41 -0.08
C GLY A 18 -3.30 -13.02 1.34
N ALA A 19 -2.82 -11.88 1.84
CA ALA A 19 -3.06 -11.37 3.19
C ALA A 19 -3.37 -9.87 3.15
N PHE A 20 -4.02 -9.34 4.18
CA PHE A 20 -4.23 -7.90 4.30
C PHE A 20 -2.94 -7.19 4.76
N PRO A 21 -2.64 -5.99 4.24
CA PRO A 21 -1.48 -5.22 4.68
C PRO A 21 -1.61 -4.70 6.12
N PHE A 22 -2.85 -4.50 6.57
CA PHE A 22 -3.20 -4.09 7.93
C PHE A 22 -4.31 -5.01 8.43
N SER A 23 -4.02 -5.82 9.43
CA SER A 23 -5.01 -6.68 10.08
C SER A 23 -4.67 -6.80 11.55
N ASP A 24 -5.54 -6.29 12.41
CA ASP A 24 -5.46 -6.47 13.85
C ASP A 24 -6.86 -6.78 14.38
N SER A 25 -6.91 -7.55 15.47
CA SER A 25 -8.15 -7.82 16.21
C SER A 25 -8.71 -6.56 16.88
N ASP A 26 -7.85 -5.60 17.21
CA ASP A 26 -8.23 -4.32 17.77
C ASP A 26 -8.23 -3.23 16.68
N ALA A 27 -9.35 -2.52 16.54
CA ALA A 27 -9.52 -1.49 15.53
C ALA A 27 -8.58 -0.29 15.74
N THR A 28 -8.24 0.03 17.00
CA THR A 28 -7.31 1.13 17.32
C THR A 28 -5.90 0.77 16.86
N SER A 29 -5.44 -0.43 17.18
CA SER A 29 -4.14 -0.96 16.73
C SER A 29 -4.06 -1.03 15.21
N MET A 30 -5.12 -1.47 14.54
CA MET A 30 -5.18 -1.50 13.08
C MET A 30 -5.04 -0.09 12.50
N VAL A 31 -5.77 0.90 13.03
CA VAL A 31 -5.66 2.30 12.57
C VAL A 31 -4.27 2.86 12.87
N GLN A 32 -3.67 2.54 14.02
CA GLN A 32 -2.31 2.95 14.32
C GLN A 32 -1.31 2.38 13.30
N SER A 33 -1.42 1.10 12.94
CA SER A 33 -0.55 0.47 11.94
C SER A 33 -0.65 1.13 10.56
N GLN A 34 -1.86 1.59 10.19
CA GLN A 34 -2.09 2.36 8.97
C GLN A 34 -1.39 3.71 9.05
N ILE A 35 -1.53 4.44 10.17
CA ILE A 35 -0.93 5.77 10.34
C ILE A 35 0.61 5.70 10.39
N SER A 36 1.17 4.67 11.03
CA SER A 36 2.62 4.46 11.08
C SER A 36 3.20 3.83 9.81
N ASN A 37 2.35 3.48 8.84
CA ASN A 37 2.72 2.84 7.57
C ASN A 37 3.57 1.57 7.77
N THR A 38 3.21 0.74 8.75
CA THR A 38 3.99 -0.45 9.13
C THR A 38 3.70 -1.62 8.20
N LEU A 39 4.02 -1.48 6.91
CA LEU A 39 3.83 -2.53 5.92
C LEU A 39 4.91 -3.61 6.07
N SER A 40 4.48 -4.86 6.12
CA SER A 40 5.36 -6.02 6.05
C SER A 40 5.35 -6.57 4.62
N PHE A 41 6.46 -7.13 4.16
CA PHE A 41 6.56 -7.76 2.84
C PHE A 41 7.30 -9.09 2.96
N PRO A 42 6.92 -10.14 2.22
CA PRO A 42 7.67 -11.38 2.18
C PRO A 42 9.13 -11.17 1.73
N GLU A 43 10.02 -12.03 2.21
CA GLU A 43 11.41 -12.05 1.77
C GLU A 43 11.50 -12.20 0.25
N ASN A 44 12.39 -11.44 -0.39
CA ASN A 44 12.58 -11.36 -1.85
C ASN A 44 11.48 -10.62 -2.64
N THR A 45 10.57 -9.91 -1.97
CA THR A 45 9.67 -8.98 -2.69
C THR A 45 10.50 -7.90 -3.43
N ASN A 46 10.20 -7.69 -4.70
CA ASN A 46 10.85 -6.69 -5.55
C ASN A 46 10.75 -5.26 -4.94
N GLU A 47 11.86 -4.53 -4.89
CA GLU A 47 11.91 -3.18 -4.27
C GLU A 47 11.03 -2.14 -4.98
N THR A 48 10.93 -2.19 -6.31
CA THR A 48 10.02 -1.33 -7.08
C THR A 48 8.56 -1.62 -6.71
N LEU A 49 8.21 -2.89 -6.48
CA LEU A 49 6.88 -3.31 -6.05
C LEU A 49 6.56 -2.84 -4.62
N LYS A 50 7.52 -2.98 -3.69
CA LYS A 50 7.39 -2.45 -2.32
C LYS A 50 7.16 -0.94 -2.36
N SER A 51 7.98 -0.21 -3.12
CA SER A 51 7.88 1.25 -3.27
C SER A 51 6.53 1.66 -3.85
N LEU A 52 6.05 0.97 -4.88
CA LEU A 52 4.74 1.22 -5.48
C LEU A 52 3.62 1.05 -4.44
N ILE A 53 3.55 -0.10 -3.76
CA ILE A 53 2.50 -0.39 -2.78
C ILE A 53 2.57 0.62 -1.62
N SER A 54 3.76 0.89 -1.08
CA SER A 54 3.96 1.87 -0.01
C SER A 54 3.51 3.28 -0.42
N SER A 55 3.74 3.68 -1.68
CA SER A 55 3.28 4.99 -2.18
C SER A 55 1.75 5.08 -2.33
N MET A 56 1.08 3.95 -2.63
CA MET A 56 -0.38 3.87 -2.71
C MET A 56 -1.03 3.86 -1.32
N LEU A 57 -0.36 3.21 -0.35
CA LEU A 57 -0.77 3.11 1.06
C LEU A 57 -0.15 4.19 1.95
N GLU A 58 0.28 5.29 1.36
CA GLU A 58 0.81 6.44 2.10
C GLU A 58 -0.32 7.11 2.92
N PRO A 59 -0.14 7.25 4.25
CA PRO A 59 -1.17 7.81 5.15
C PRO A 59 -1.50 9.26 4.83
N SER A 60 -0.49 10.07 4.47
CA SER A 60 -0.71 11.46 4.06
C SER A 60 -1.37 11.52 2.68
N VAL A 61 -2.61 12.03 2.64
CA VAL A 61 -3.40 12.14 1.39
C VAL A 61 -2.66 12.93 0.30
N GLU A 62 -1.89 13.95 0.70
CA GLU A 62 -1.13 14.78 -0.23
C GLU A 62 0.02 14.01 -0.86
N LYS A 63 0.77 13.25 -0.06
CA LYS A 63 1.91 12.43 -0.51
C LYS A 63 1.50 11.15 -1.23
N ARG A 64 0.27 10.69 -1.00
CA ARG A 64 -0.25 9.45 -1.60
C ARG A 64 -0.19 9.47 -3.12
N ALA A 65 0.22 8.37 -3.72
CA ALA A 65 0.27 8.21 -5.17
C ALA A 65 -1.10 8.49 -5.81
N ASN A 66 -1.06 9.06 -7.01
CA ASN A 66 -2.22 9.17 -7.88
C ASN A 66 -2.11 8.15 -9.03
N ALA A 67 -3.17 8.01 -9.81
CA ALA A 67 -3.22 7.05 -10.92
C ALA A 67 -2.09 7.27 -11.96
N SER A 68 -1.71 8.52 -12.23
CA SER A 68 -0.63 8.84 -13.16
C SER A 68 0.73 8.37 -12.64
N SER A 69 1.02 8.58 -11.35
CA SER A 69 2.24 8.11 -10.69
C SER A 69 2.31 6.58 -10.69
N VAL A 70 1.20 5.90 -10.40
CA VAL A 70 1.12 4.44 -10.43
C VAL A 70 1.37 3.92 -11.84
N ARG A 71 0.75 4.52 -12.87
CA ARG A 71 0.99 4.15 -14.27
C ARG A 71 2.47 4.27 -14.65
N LEU A 72 3.14 5.33 -14.21
CA LEU A 72 4.56 5.55 -14.49
C LEU A 72 5.47 4.54 -13.76
N ALA A 73 5.12 4.16 -12.54
CA ALA A 73 5.84 3.11 -11.82
C ALA A 73 5.65 1.75 -12.52
N LEU A 74 4.44 1.47 -13.01
CA LEU A 74 4.14 0.23 -13.73
C LEU A 74 4.90 0.08 -15.05
N SER A 75 5.27 1.18 -15.72
CA SER A 75 6.10 1.12 -16.93
C SER A 75 7.57 0.79 -16.68
N GLN A 76 7.99 0.66 -15.42
CA GLN A 76 9.36 0.33 -15.02
C GLN A 76 9.53 -1.14 -14.63
N PHE A 77 8.44 -1.92 -14.63
CA PHE A 77 8.48 -3.38 -14.54
C PHE A 77 8.56 -3.99 -15.93
#